data_AF-A0A151UHX1-F1
#
_entry.id   AF-A0A151UHX1-F1
#
_cell.length_a   1.000
_cell.length_b   1.000
_cell.length_c   1.000
_cell.angle_alpha   90.00
_cell.angle_beta   90.00
_cell.angle_gamma   90.00
#
_symmetry.space_group_name_H-M   'P 1'
#
loop_
_entity.id
_entity.type
_entity.pdbx_description
1 polymer ?
#
loop_
_entity_poly.entity_id
_entity_poly.type
_entity_poly.pdbx_seq_one_letter_code
_entity_poly.pdbx_strand_id
1 'polypeptide(L)'
;LMAVSTHFDIPFISKRTPEWLKKIFAAITKSERNGPVFRFFIDLGDAVSYVKKLNIPSGVVGACRLDLAYEHFKEKPHLFQFVPNEKQVKAANKLLKSISQHGVKKKVDGVPVFSAHNLDIAIATTDGVKWYTPYFFDKNMLDNILEEAVDQHFHTLIQTRHMQRRRDVVDDNLAAEVIEEMGDSLGEPPEVQELLDEMGHPSIPLSVISKAAELQFHYTVDKVFLGNRWLRKATGIQPKFPYMVDSFERRYILCCFSRL
;
A
#
# COMPACT_ATOMS: atom_id res chain seq x y z
N LEU A 1 -7.08 -11.16 -11.64
CA LEU A 1 -7.58 -10.65 -12.95
C LEU A 1 -8.86 -11.38 -13.29
N MET A 2 -9.71 -10.79 -14.12
CA MET A 2 -10.86 -11.47 -14.71
C MET A 2 -10.61 -11.65 -16.21
N ALA A 3 -10.73 -12.88 -16.70
CA ALA A 3 -10.64 -13.17 -18.13
C ALA A 3 -12.04 -13.18 -18.74
N VAL A 4 -12.19 -12.48 -19.87
CA VAL A 4 -13.40 -12.57 -20.69
C VAL A 4 -13.02 -13.15 -22.05
N SER A 5 -13.75 -14.21 -22.41
CA SER A 5 -13.69 -14.83 -23.74
C SER A 5 -15.03 -14.60 -24.44
N THR A 6 -15.00 -14.30 -25.75
CA THR A 6 -16.21 -14.24 -26.58
C THR A 6 -16.68 -15.60 -27.09
N HIS A 7 -16.02 -16.69 -26.69
CA HIS A 7 -16.42 -18.05 -27.02
C HIS A 7 -16.27 -18.98 -25.81
N PHE A 8 -17.18 -19.97 -25.76
CA PHE A 8 -17.33 -20.93 -24.68
C PHE A 8 -15.99 -21.52 -24.25
N ASP A 9 -15.77 -21.42 -22.94
CA ASP A 9 -14.73 -22.03 -22.13
C ASP A 9 -13.37 -21.33 -22.04
N ILE A 10 -13.10 -20.94 -20.81
CA ILE A 10 -11.90 -20.29 -20.31
C ILE A 10 -10.78 -21.35 -20.27
N PRO A 11 -9.69 -21.20 -21.04
CA PRO A 11 -8.66 -22.24 -21.20
C PRO A 11 -7.81 -22.49 -19.94
N PHE A 12 -8.07 -21.77 -18.84
CA PHE A 12 -7.26 -21.80 -17.62
C PHE A 12 -7.75 -22.81 -16.57
N ILE A 13 -8.86 -23.52 -16.82
CA ILE A 13 -9.30 -24.64 -15.97
C ILE A 13 -9.09 -25.95 -16.73
N SER A 14 -8.34 -26.87 -16.11
CA SER A 14 -8.02 -28.25 -16.51
C SER A 14 -6.79 -28.48 -17.41
N LYS A 15 -5.84 -29.24 -16.85
CA LYS A 15 -4.63 -29.85 -17.47
C LYS A 15 -4.94 -30.85 -18.62
N ARG A 16 -6.14 -30.85 -19.19
CA ARG A 16 -6.50 -31.65 -20.37
C ARG A 16 -7.29 -30.77 -21.33
N THR A 17 -6.56 -30.10 -22.21
CA THR A 17 -7.13 -29.40 -23.36
C THR A 17 -7.66 -30.44 -24.35
N PRO A 18 -8.98 -30.56 -24.58
CA PRO A 18 -9.54 -31.58 -25.47
C PRO A 18 -9.14 -31.34 -26.93
N GLU A 19 -9.04 -32.40 -27.75
CA GLU A 19 -8.62 -32.29 -29.15
C GLU A 19 -9.52 -31.39 -30.01
N TRP A 20 -10.81 -31.30 -29.69
CA TRP A 20 -11.72 -30.39 -30.38
C TRP A 20 -11.36 -28.91 -30.14
N LEU A 21 -10.77 -28.57 -28.99
CA LEU A 21 -10.31 -27.22 -28.65
C LEU A 21 -9.12 -26.82 -29.53
N LYS A 22 -8.17 -27.74 -29.78
CA LYS A 22 -7.05 -27.52 -30.71
C LYS A 22 -7.53 -27.22 -32.13
N LYS A 23 -8.63 -27.85 -32.57
CA LYS A 23 -9.25 -27.59 -33.89
C LYS A 23 -9.87 -26.20 -33.97
N ILE A 24 -10.45 -25.68 -32.89
CA ILE A 24 -10.99 -24.31 -32.83
C ILE A 24 -9.86 -23.28 -32.85
N PHE A 25 -8.80 -23.48 -32.06
CA PHE A 25 -7.61 -22.61 -32.10
C PHE A 25 -6.97 -22.55 -33.50
N ALA A 26 -6.90 -23.69 -34.20
CA ALA A 26 -6.38 -23.76 -35.56
C ALA A 26 -7.31 -23.13 -36.62
N ALA A 27 -8.63 -23.14 -36.39
CA ALA A 27 -9.60 -22.47 -37.25
C ALA A 27 -9.59 -20.95 -37.07
N ILE A 28 -9.35 -20.46 -35.84
CA ILE A 28 -9.32 -19.03 -35.52
C ILE A 28 -8.05 -18.35 -36.07
N THR A 29 -6.90 -19.04 -36.10
CA THR A 29 -5.69 -18.52 -36.77
C THR A 29 -5.87 -18.30 -38.27
N LYS A 30 -6.91 -18.87 -38.89
CA LYS A 30 -7.23 -18.67 -40.32
C LYS A 30 -8.21 -17.53 -40.59
N SER A 31 -8.88 -16.99 -39.56
CA SER A 31 -9.80 -15.88 -39.71
C SER A 31 -9.12 -14.59 -39.28
N GLU A 32 -8.76 -13.74 -40.25
CA GLU A 32 -8.30 -12.36 -40.03
C GLU A 32 -9.40 -11.54 -39.33
N ARG A 33 -9.48 -11.63 -38.00
CA ARG A 33 -10.16 -10.62 -37.18
C ARG A 33 -9.10 -9.76 -36.54
N ASN A 34 -8.99 -8.52 -36.99
CA ASN A 34 -8.08 -7.50 -36.48
C ASN A 34 -8.37 -7.17 -35.00
N GLY A 35 -7.78 -7.91 -34.07
CA GLY A 35 -7.78 -7.56 -32.65
C GLY A 35 -7.47 -8.72 -31.70
N PRO A 36 -7.13 -8.43 -30.43
CA PRO A 36 -6.85 -9.45 -29.43
C PRO A 36 -8.10 -10.28 -29.13
N VAL A 37 -7.93 -11.60 -29.12
CA VAL A 37 -9.00 -12.59 -28.94
C VAL A 37 -9.41 -12.69 -27.47
N PHE A 38 -8.47 -12.50 -26.55
CA PHE A 38 -8.68 -12.62 -25.11
C PHE A 38 -8.35 -11.32 -24.39
N ARG A 39 -9.22 -10.93 -23.45
CA ARG A 39 -9.04 -9.73 -22.64
C ARG A 39 -8.96 -10.08 -21.16
N PHE A 40 -7.89 -9.63 -20.51
CA PHE A 40 -7.67 -9.75 -19.08
C PHE A 40 -7.99 -8.43 -18.41
N PHE A 41 -9.17 -8.35 -17.81
CA PHE A 41 -9.62 -7.18 -17.07
C PHE A 41 -9.02 -7.16 -15.67
N ILE A 42 -8.52 -5.99 -15.27
CA ILE A 42 -8.08 -5.74 -13.90
C ILE A 42 -9.28 -5.66 -12.95
N ASP A 43 -10.42 -5.16 -13.45
CA ASP A 43 -11.65 -4.94 -12.70
C ASP A 43 -12.76 -5.93 -13.09
N LEU A 44 -13.44 -6.46 -12.08
CA LEU A 44 -14.55 -7.40 -12.27
C LEU A 44 -15.79 -6.73 -12.89
N GLY A 45 -16.12 -5.52 -12.46
CA GLY A 45 -17.24 -4.75 -12.98
C GLY A 45 -17.06 -4.41 -14.45
N ASP A 46 -15.85 -4.04 -14.86
CA ASP A 46 -15.51 -3.80 -16.27
C ASP A 46 -15.65 -5.08 -17.11
N ALA A 47 -15.18 -6.22 -16.58
CA ALA A 47 -15.31 -7.53 -17.23
C ALA A 47 -16.78 -7.94 -17.43
N VAL A 48 -17.60 -7.82 -16.38
CA VAL A 48 -19.04 -8.14 -16.43
C VAL A 48 -19.77 -7.20 -17.38
N SER A 49 -19.45 -5.90 -17.33
CA SER A 49 -20.04 -4.90 -18.23
C SER A 49 -19.68 -5.19 -19.69
N TYR A 50 -18.46 -5.63 -19.94
CA TYR A 50 -18.01 -6.01 -21.28
C TYR A 50 -18.74 -7.25 -21.80
N VAL A 51 -18.89 -8.31 -21.00
CA VAL A 51 -19.68 -9.51 -21.38
C VAL A 51 -21.13 -9.13 -21.70
N LYS A 52 -21.77 -8.32 -20.84
CA LYS A 52 -23.15 -7.87 -21.06
C LYS A 52 -23.31 -7.12 -22.37
N LYS A 53 -22.35 -6.25 -22.72
CA LYS A 53 -22.36 -5.50 -23.99
C LYS A 53 -22.23 -6.40 -25.22
N LEU A 54 -21.52 -7.51 -25.11
CA LEU A 54 -21.35 -8.45 -26.22
C LEU A 54 -22.61 -9.28 -26.50
N ASN A 55 -23.56 -9.32 -25.55
CA ASN A 55 -24.81 -10.08 -25.67
C ASN A 55 -24.61 -11.55 -26.08
N ILE A 56 -23.54 -12.17 -25.56
CA ILE A 56 -23.22 -13.57 -25.84
C ILE A 56 -23.97 -14.41 -24.79
N PRO A 57 -24.91 -15.29 -25.20
CA PRO A 57 -25.76 -16.06 -24.28
C PRO A 57 -24.99 -16.92 -23.26
N SER A 58 -23.71 -17.14 -23.51
CA SER A 58 -22.81 -17.98 -22.74
C SER A 58 -21.52 -17.31 -22.30
N GLY A 59 -21.46 -15.98 -22.36
CA GLY A 59 -20.28 -15.25 -21.90
C GLY A 59 -20.09 -15.47 -20.40
N VAL A 60 -18.96 -16.10 -20.02
CA VAL A 60 -18.58 -16.29 -18.61
C VAL A 60 -17.38 -15.42 -18.30
N VAL A 61 -17.42 -14.79 -17.13
CA VAL A 61 -16.28 -14.10 -16.53
C VAL A 61 -15.63 -15.05 -15.54
N GLY A 62 -14.37 -15.42 -15.75
CA GLY A 62 -13.63 -16.29 -14.83
C GLY A 62 -12.43 -15.59 -14.21
N ALA A 63 -12.11 -15.96 -12.98
CA ALA A 63 -10.90 -15.47 -12.32
C ALA A 63 -9.66 -16.11 -12.96
N CYS A 64 -8.65 -15.28 -13.22
CA CYS A 64 -7.36 -15.69 -13.74
C CYS A 64 -6.26 -15.09 -12.86
N ARG A 65 -5.25 -15.91 -12.55
CA ARG A 65 -4.04 -15.44 -11.87
C ARG A 65 -3.18 -14.63 -12.84
N LEU A 66 -2.51 -13.61 -12.31
CA LEU A 66 -1.73 -12.64 -13.09
C LEU A 66 -0.50 -13.28 -13.75
N ASP A 67 0.16 -14.20 -13.05
CA ASP A 67 1.30 -14.96 -13.57
C ASP A 67 0.92 -15.78 -14.80
N LEU A 68 -0.15 -16.57 -14.71
CA LEU A 68 -0.64 -17.39 -15.82
C LEU A 68 -1.10 -16.55 -17.00
N ALA A 69 -1.84 -15.46 -16.74
CA ALA A 69 -2.27 -14.53 -17.78
C ALA A 69 -1.07 -13.93 -18.54
N TYR A 70 -0.01 -13.60 -17.80
CA TYR A 70 1.20 -13.01 -18.38
C TYR A 70 2.02 -14.01 -19.18
N GLU A 71 2.11 -15.27 -18.76
CA GLU A 71 2.77 -16.33 -19.55
C GLU A 71 2.14 -16.45 -20.94
N HIS A 72 0.81 -16.50 -21.02
CA HIS A 72 0.09 -16.57 -22.30
C HIS A 72 0.24 -15.29 -23.13
N PHE A 73 0.23 -14.13 -22.49
CA PHE A 73 0.48 -12.85 -23.16
C PHE A 73 1.88 -12.80 -23.77
N LYS A 74 2.91 -13.30 -23.07
CA LYS A 74 4.29 -13.33 -23.55
C LYS A 74 4.45 -14.25 -24.76
N GLU A 75 3.78 -15.40 -24.76
CA GLU A 75 3.84 -16.35 -25.88
C GLU A 75 3.15 -15.83 -27.14
N LYS A 76 1.98 -15.19 -26.99
CA LYS A 76 1.16 -14.73 -28.13
C LYS A 76 0.55 -13.35 -27.87
N PRO A 77 1.37 -12.27 -27.84
CA PRO A 77 0.92 -10.93 -27.41
C PRO A 77 -0.20 -10.36 -28.29
N HIS A 78 -0.28 -10.76 -29.56
CA HIS A 78 -1.34 -10.35 -30.48
C HIS A 78 -2.71 -10.96 -30.14
N LEU A 79 -2.77 -12.05 -29.36
CA LEU A 79 -4.02 -12.71 -28.96
C LEU A 79 -4.56 -12.22 -27.61
N PHE A 80 -3.74 -11.59 -26.78
CA PHE A 80 -4.07 -11.24 -25.41
C PHE A 80 -3.92 -9.75 -25.16
N GLN A 81 -4.85 -9.16 -24.41
CA GLN A 81 -4.78 -7.75 -24.02
C GLN A 81 -5.12 -7.61 -22.54
N PHE A 82 -4.29 -6.89 -21.79
CA PHE A 82 -4.66 -6.41 -20.47
C PHE A 82 -5.54 -5.16 -20.61
N VAL A 83 -6.68 -5.16 -19.92
CA VAL A 83 -7.62 -4.05 -19.92
C VAL A 83 -7.52 -3.34 -18.58
N PRO A 84 -7.04 -2.08 -18.57
CA PRO A 84 -6.90 -1.33 -17.34
C PRO A 84 -8.26 -0.87 -16.80
N ASN A 85 -8.33 -0.69 -15.48
CA ASN A 85 -9.46 -0.03 -14.84
C ASN A 85 -9.47 1.47 -15.19
N GLU A 86 -10.60 1.98 -15.70
CA GLU A 86 -10.71 3.37 -16.14
C GLU A 86 -10.45 4.40 -15.04
N LYS A 87 -10.86 4.11 -13.80
CA LYS A 87 -10.64 5.00 -12.64
C LYS A 87 -9.14 5.14 -12.36
N GLN A 88 -8.41 4.02 -12.42
CA GLN A 88 -6.96 4.01 -12.21
C GLN A 88 -6.22 4.72 -13.35
N VAL A 89 -6.66 4.56 -14.60
CA VAL A 89 -6.10 5.32 -15.74
C VAL A 89 -6.28 6.83 -15.55
N LYS A 90 -7.45 7.28 -15.09
CA LYS A 90 -7.71 8.70 -14.78
C LYS A 90 -6.79 9.19 -13.66
N ALA A 91 -6.63 8.41 -12.59
CA ALA A 91 -5.76 8.74 -11.46
C ALA A 91 -4.28 8.85 -11.89
N ALA A 92 -3.79 7.89 -12.67
CA ALA A 92 -2.44 7.87 -13.22
C ALA A 92 -2.16 9.09 -14.11
N ASN A 93 -3.07 9.40 -15.04
CA ASN A 93 -2.91 10.55 -15.92
C ASN A 93 -2.98 11.89 -15.14
N LYS A 94 -3.73 11.96 -14.03
CA LYS A 94 -3.72 13.13 -13.15
C LYS A 94 -2.36 13.32 -12.48
N LEU A 95 -1.76 12.24 -11.96
CA LEU A 95 -0.42 12.27 -11.36
C LEU A 95 0.65 12.65 -12.38
N LEU A 96 0.64 12.04 -13.57
CA LEU A 96 1.61 12.34 -14.63
C LEU A 96 1.55 13.81 -15.07
N LYS A 97 0.36 14.42 -15.09
CA LYS A 97 0.20 15.86 -15.34
C LYS A 97 0.83 16.73 -14.26
N SER A 98 0.75 16.33 -12.98
CA SER A 98 1.40 17.10 -11.90
C SER A 98 2.92 16.94 -11.86
N ILE A 99 3.45 15.80 -12.34
CA ILE A 99 4.89 15.51 -12.32
C ILE A 99 5.60 16.09 -13.55
N SER A 100 4.94 16.14 -14.72
CA SER A 100 5.55 16.65 -15.95
C SER A 100 5.64 18.18 -15.96
N GLN A 101 6.80 18.73 -15.60
CA GLN A 101 7.09 20.18 -15.64
C GLN A 101 7.39 20.70 -17.06
N HIS A 102 7.62 19.82 -18.04
CA HIS A 102 8.16 20.18 -19.38
C HIS A 102 7.22 19.91 -20.57
N GLY A 103 5.91 20.07 -20.40
CA GLY A 103 4.96 20.18 -21.53
C GLY A 103 4.65 18.90 -22.31
N VAL A 104 5.44 17.83 -22.18
CA VAL A 104 5.11 16.52 -22.77
C VAL A 104 4.05 15.83 -21.91
N LYS A 105 2.82 15.77 -22.41
CA LYS A 105 1.74 14.95 -21.84
C LYS A 105 2.12 13.47 -21.94
N LYS A 106 2.77 12.93 -20.91
CA LYS A 106 2.91 11.48 -20.76
C LYS A 106 1.54 10.92 -20.37
N LYS A 107 0.95 10.12 -21.24
CA LYS A 107 -0.14 9.20 -20.88
C LYS A 107 0.48 7.87 -20.49
N VAL A 108 -0.17 7.15 -19.57
CA VAL A 108 0.19 5.74 -19.33
C VAL A 108 -0.18 4.93 -20.57
N ASP A 109 0.76 4.10 -21.00
CA ASP A 109 0.58 3.09 -22.04
C ASP A 109 0.44 1.71 -21.37
N GLY A 110 -0.72 1.06 -21.52
CA GLY A 110 -1.04 -0.20 -20.82
C GLY A 110 -1.70 -0.01 -19.44
N VAL A 111 -1.53 -1.00 -18.57
CA VAL A 111 -2.13 -1.01 -17.24
C VAL A 111 -1.32 -0.19 -16.24
N PRO A 112 -1.91 0.88 -15.66
CA PRO A 112 -1.20 1.71 -14.68
C PRO A 112 -0.91 0.91 -13.41
N VAL A 113 0.31 1.06 -12.93
CA VAL A 113 0.73 0.64 -11.59
C VAL A 113 1.33 1.83 -10.86
N PHE A 114 1.07 1.91 -9.56
CA PHE A 114 1.44 3.02 -8.69
C PHE A 114 2.49 2.57 -7.68
N SER A 115 3.44 3.44 -7.40
CA SER A 115 4.40 3.30 -6.31
C SER A 115 4.79 4.68 -5.78
N ALA A 116 5.75 4.73 -4.87
CA ALA A 116 6.29 5.96 -4.34
C ALA A 116 7.81 5.86 -4.18
N HIS A 117 8.50 6.98 -4.32
CA HIS A 117 9.90 7.06 -3.95
C HIS A 117 10.06 6.80 -2.44
N ASN A 118 11.14 6.10 -2.07
CA ASN A 118 11.47 5.68 -0.71
C ASN A 118 10.43 4.76 -0.06
N LEU A 119 9.66 4.03 -0.89
CA LEU A 119 8.83 2.93 -0.44
C LEU A 119 9.50 1.62 -0.86
N ASP A 120 10.25 1.02 0.06
CA ASP A 120 10.87 -0.29 -0.15
C ASP A 120 10.50 -1.23 0.99
N ILE A 121 10.26 -2.49 0.64
CA ILE A 121 9.99 -3.56 1.58
C ILE A 121 11.15 -4.55 1.58
N ALA A 122 11.53 -4.98 2.77
CA ALA A 122 12.50 -6.06 2.96
C ALA A 122 11.74 -7.39 3.05
N ILE A 123 12.12 -8.36 2.21
CA ILE A 123 11.60 -9.73 2.26
C ILE A 123 12.75 -10.66 2.64
N ALA A 124 12.58 -11.39 3.74
CA ALA A 124 13.50 -12.45 4.13
C ALA A 124 13.33 -13.65 3.19
N THR A 125 14.40 -14.05 2.52
CA THR A 125 14.46 -15.23 1.65
C THR A 125 15.52 -16.20 2.17
N THR A 126 15.57 -17.42 1.63
CA THR A 126 16.60 -18.43 1.97
C THR A 126 18.02 -17.93 1.73
N ASP A 127 18.19 -16.97 0.82
CA ASP A 127 19.49 -16.40 0.44
C ASP A 127 19.79 -15.08 1.17
N GLY A 128 18.96 -14.70 2.15
CA GLY A 128 19.07 -13.44 2.89
C GLY A 128 17.93 -12.46 2.62
N VAL A 129 18.12 -11.20 3.04
CA VAL A 129 17.12 -10.13 2.93
C VAL A 129 17.22 -9.46 1.56
N LYS A 130 16.12 -9.42 0.81
CA LYS A 130 16.02 -8.75 -0.50
C LYS A 130 15.06 -7.57 -0.39
N TRP A 131 15.46 -6.42 -0.95
CA TRP A 131 14.67 -5.20 -0.98
C TRP A 131 13.86 -5.11 -2.27
N TYR A 132 12.59 -4.75 -2.16
CA TYR A 132 11.68 -4.61 -3.29
C TYR A 132 10.87 -3.31 -3.17
N THR A 133 10.75 -2.60 -4.28
CA THR A 133 9.79 -1.50 -4.40
C THR A 133 8.43 -2.08 -4.80
N PRO A 134 7.37 -1.97 -3.97
CA PRO A 134 6.07 -2.53 -4.29
C PRO A 134 5.31 -1.68 -5.33
N TYR A 135 4.52 -2.35 -6.16
CA TYR A 135 3.67 -1.74 -7.19
C TYR A 135 2.23 -2.16 -6.99
N PHE A 136 1.32 -1.19 -7.02
CA PHE A 136 -0.10 -1.38 -6.75
C PHE A 136 -0.93 -1.06 -7.98
N PHE A 137 -1.93 -1.88 -8.29
CA PHE A 137 -2.92 -1.55 -9.34
C PHE A 137 -3.94 -0.52 -8.87
N ASP A 138 -4.17 -0.41 -7.56
CA ASP A 138 -5.06 0.57 -6.96
C ASP A 138 -4.27 1.68 -6.28
N LYS A 139 -4.42 2.92 -6.77
CA LYS A 139 -3.82 4.10 -6.15
C LYS A 139 -4.28 4.29 -4.70
N ASN A 140 -5.55 4.02 -4.39
CA ASN A 140 -6.06 4.24 -3.04
C ASN A 140 -5.38 3.31 -2.03
N MET A 141 -5.01 2.10 -2.45
CA MET A 141 -4.26 1.17 -1.62
C MET A 141 -2.87 1.74 -1.28
N LEU A 142 -2.16 2.30 -2.26
CA LEU A 142 -0.89 2.99 -2.03
C LEU A 142 -1.08 4.20 -1.09
N ASP A 143 -2.09 5.04 -1.34
CA ASP A 143 -2.38 6.21 -0.51
C ASP A 143 -2.61 5.79 0.95
N ASN A 144 -3.42 4.75 1.17
CA ASN A 144 -3.71 4.22 2.51
C ASN A 144 -2.46 3.71 3.21
N ILE A 145 -1.61 2.93 2.52
CA ILE A 145 -0.38 2.39 3.08
C ILE A 145 0.59 3.51 3.47
N LEU A 146 0.79 4.50 2.59
CA LEU A 146 1.67 5.63 2.88
C LEU A 146 1.14 6.46 4.05
N GLU A 147 -0.17 6.66 4.13
CA GLU A 147 -0.80 7.38 5.24
C GLU A 147 -0.66 6.64 6.56
N GLU A 148 -0.94 5.34 6.57
CA GLU A 148 -0.81 4.49 7.75
C GLU A 148 0.65 4.41 8.22
N ALA A 149 1.62 4.27 7.31
CA ALA A 149 3.03 4.26 7.64
C ALA A 149 3.49 5.56 8.31
N VAL A 150 3.00 6.72 7.82
CA VAL A 150 3.30 8.00 8.45
C VAL A 150 2.63 8.13 9.81
N ASP A 151 1.38 7.71 9.91
CA ASP A 151 0.65 7.78 11.16
C ASP A 151 1.36 6.92 12.21
N GLN A 152 1.77 5.70 11.87
CA GLN A 152 2.58 4.85 12.73
C GLN A 152 3.90 5.50 13.14
N HIS A 153 4.63 6.10 12.18
CA HIS A 153 5.89 6.80 12.47
C HIS A 153 5.70 7.90 13.54
N PHE A 154 4.66 8.72 13.42
CA PHE A 154 4.40 9.76 14.41
C PHE A 154 3.96 9.19 15.76
N HIS A 155 3.19 8.10 15.79
CA HIS A 155 2.86 7.43 17.05
C HIS A 155 4.12 6.92 17.77
N THR A 156 5.03 6.25 17.05
CA THR A 156 6.31 5.79 17.60
C THR A 156 7.18 6.97 18.04
N LEU A 157 7.21 8.07 17.29
CA LEU A 157 7.97 9.27 17.64
C LEU A 157 7.47 9.90 18.95
N ILE A 158 6.15 10.04 19.11
CA ILE A 158 5.52 10.57 20.33
C ILE A 158 5.88 9.68 21.53
N GLN A 159 5.74 8.36 21.38
CA GLN A 159 6.07 7.40 22.43
C GLN A 159 7.56 7.45 22.80
N THR A 160 8.45 7.50 21.80
CA THR A 160 9.90 7.55 22.03
C THR A 160 10.30 8.83 22.76
N ARG A 161 9.74 9.99 22.37
CA ARG A 161 9.98 11.27 23.08
C ARG A 161 9.47 11.25 24.50
N HIS A 162 8.29 10.64 24.73
CA HIS A 162 7.75 10.49 26.08
C HIS A 162 8.64 9.64 26.97
N MET A 163 9.10 8.49 26.45
CA MET A 163 10.01 7.60 27.17
C MET A 163 11.37 8.25 27.43
N GLN A 164 11.90 9.01 26.47
CA GLN A 164 13.16 9.72 26.65
C GLN A 164 13.06 10.77 27.76
N ARG A 165 12.03 11.62 27.74
CA ARG A 165 11.84 12.64 28.78
C ARG A 165 11.61 12.03 30.17
N ARG A 166 11.01 10.83 30.25
CA ARG A 166 10.91 10.09 31.53
C ARG A 166 12.28 9.64 32.05
N ARG A 167 13.17 9.18 31.17
CA ARG A 167 14.54 8.82 31.56
C ARG A 167 15.33 10.03 32.03
N ASP A 168 15.23 11.17 31.32
CA ASP A 168 15.92 12.40 31.70
C ASP A 168 15.52 12.87 33.12
N VAL A 169 14.24 12.71 33.51
CA VAL A 169 13.77 13.02 34.88
C VAL A 169 14.34 12.05 35.93
N VAL A 170 14.56 10.78 35.58
CA VAL A 170 15.12 9.77 36.50
C VAL A 170 16.63 9.97 36.67
N ASP A 171 17.34 10.28 35.59
CA ASP A 171 18.79 10.48 35.61
C ASP A 171 19.19 11.76 36.38
N ASP A 172 18.42 12.84 36.27
CA ASP A 172 18.62 14.07 37.09
C ASP A 172 18.34 13.83 38.59
N ASN A 173 17.57 12.78 38.93
CA ASN A 173 17.15 12.46 40.28
C ASN A 173 18.02 11.38 40.95
N LEU A 174 19.06 10.86 40.28
CA LEU A 174 20.05 9.94 40.88
C LEU A 174 20.98 10.61 41.91
N ALA A 175 20.78 11.91 42.22
CA ALA A 175 21.29 12.56 43.42
C ALA A 175 20.35 12.45 44.64
N ALA A 176 19.16 11.85 44.50
CA ALA A 176 18.19 11.65 45.57
C ALA A 176 17.68 10.19 45.58
N GLU A 177 18.47 9.35 46.26
CA GLU A 177 18.18 8.05 46.86
C GLU A 177 16.89 7.28 46.48
N VAL A 178 17.11 6.08 45.93
CA VAL A 178 16.40 4.80 46.19
C VAL A 178 14.87 4.82 46.18
N ILE A 179 14.27 4.41 45.05
CA ILE A 179 13.05 3.58 45.03
C ILE A 179 13.21 2.53 43.91
N GLU A 180 14.02 1.50 44.16
CA GLU A 180 13.77 0.18 43.60
C GLU A 180 12.76 -0.50 44.53
N GLU A 181 11.57 -0.83 44.03
CA GLU A 181 10.84 -2.11 44.24
C GLU A 181 9.34 -1.92 43.90
N MET A 182 8.74 -2.95 43.29
CA MET A 182 7.40 -3.07 42.67
C MET A 182 7.33 -2.49 41.24
N GLY A 183 7.23 -3.30 40.19
CA GLY A 183 6.42 -4.52 40.05
C GLY A 183 5.28 -4.19 39.09
N ASP A 184 5.29 -4.82 37.93
CA ASP A 184 4.25 -4.83 36.88
C ASP A 184 2.92 -4.16 37.27
N SER A 185 2.69 -2.93 36.83
CA SER A 185 1.33 -2.46 36.60
C SER A 185 1.27 -1.54 35.40
N LEU A 186 0.68 -2.13 34.37
CA LEU A 186 0.42 -1.61 33.05
C LEU A 186 -0.70 -0.54 33.16
N GLY A 187 -0.38 0.70 32.81
CA GLY A 187 -1.28 1.47 31.95
C GLY A 187 -2.45 2.26 32.55
N GLU A 188 -2.35 2.84 33.76
CA GLU A 188 -3.29 3.89 34.19
C GLU A 188 -2.56 5.12 34.78
N PRO A 189 -2.84 6.35 34.31
CA PRO A 189 -2.31 7.56 34.92
C PRO A 189 -3.06 7.85 36.24
N PRO A 190 -2.38 8.16 37.36
CA PRO A 190 -3.08 8.59 38.56
C PRO A 190 -3.84 9.88 38.26
N GLU A 191 -5.14 9.90 38.60
CA GLU A 191 -5.95 11.11 38.55
C GLU A 191 -5.34 12.13 39.50
N VAL A 192 -4.84 13.22 38.91
CA VAL A 192 -4.06 14.28 39.59
C VAL A 192 -4.86 15.03 40.67
N GLN A 193 -6.13 14.67 40.86
CA GLN A 193 -7.03 15.25 41.85
C GLN A 193 -7.07 14.43 43.16
N GLU A 194 -6.75 13.14 43.13
CA GLU A 194 -6.80 12.28 44.34
C GLU A 194 -5.50 12.35 45.17
N LEU A 195 -4.37 12.69 44.56
CA LEU A 195 -3.08 12.88 45.27
C LEU A 195 -3.00 14.16 46.10
N LEU A 196 -3.90 15.14 45.86
CA LEU A 196 -3.93 16.40 46.62
C LEU A 196 -4.82 16.31 47.87
N ASP A 197 -5.78 15.38 47.90
CA ASP A 197 -6.74 15.26 49.00
C ASP A 197 -6.25 14.31 50.12
N GLU A 198 -5.22 13.49 49.85
CA GLU A 198 -4.56 12.63 50.84
C GLU A 198 -3.25 13.24 51.38
N MET A 199 -3.31 14.51 51.82
CA MET A 199 -2.19 15.17 52.50
C MET A 199 -2.00 14.62 53.92
N GLY A 200 -1.20 13.56 54.02
CA GLY A 200 -0.78 12.98 55.29
C GLY A 200 0.68 12.52 55.40
N HIS A 201 1.51 12.59 54.36
CA HIS A 201 2.89 12.07 54.41
C HIS A 201 3.89 12.95 53.62
N PRO A 202 5.05 13.34 54.21
CA PRO A 202 6.03 14.21 53.56
C PRO A 202 7.11 13.39 52.86
N SER A 203 7.13 13.31 51.53
CA SER A 203 8.29 12.71 50.84
C SER A 203 8.40 12.89 49.32
N ILE A 204 7.47 13.56 48.63
CA ILE A 204 7.65 13.87 47.20
C ILE A 204 8.03 15.35 47.04
N PRO A 205 9.25 15.69 46.59
CA PRO A 205 9.64 17.07 46.34
C PRO A 205 8.72 17.73 45.32
N LEU A 206 8.31 18.98 45.56
CA LEU A 206 7.48 19.76 44.62
C LEU A 206 8.14 19.90 43.23
N SER A 207 9.47 19.81 43.15
CA SER A 207 10.22 19.75 41.89
C SER A 207 9.86 18.53 41.04
N VAL A 208 9.66 17.36 41.65
CA VAL A 208 9.24 16.12 40.98
C VAL A 208 7.81 16.25 40.44
N ILE A 209 6.92 16.86 41.22
CA ILE A 209 5.52 17.11 40.80
C ILE A 209 5.48 18.08 39.62
N SER A 210 6.24 19.19 39.69
CA SER A 210 6.32 20.15 38.59
C SER A 210 6.91 19.54 37.31
N LYS A 211 7.93 18.68 37.45
CA LYS A 211 8.54 17.95 36.32
C LYS A 211 7.59 16.91 35.73
N ALA A 212 6.82 16.21 36.56
CA ALA A 212 5.79 15.28 36.10
C ALA A 212 4.68 16.01 35.33
N ALA A 213 4.24 17.19 35.80
CA ALA A 213 3.28 18.03 35.10
C ALA A 213 3.83 18.56 33.76
N GLU A 214 5.09 19.01 33.73
CA GLU A 214 5.79 19.45 32.51
C GLU A 214 5.87 18.31 31.47
N LEU A 215 6.24 17.11 31.90
CA LEU A 215 6.26 15.91 31.05
C LEU A 215 4.89 15.60 30.45
N GLN A 216 3.84 15.59 31.27
CA GLN A 216 2.47 15.31 30.82
C GLN A 216 1.96 16.39 29.87
N PHE A 217 2.31 17.65 30.13
CA PHE A 217 2.02 18.76 29.23
C PHE A 217 2.69 18.53 27.87
N HIS A 218 3.99 18.25 27.82
CA HIS A 218 4.70 17.99 26.57
C HIS A 218 4.17 16.78 25.82
N TYR A 219 3.82 15.69 26.52
CA TYR A 219 3.20 14.53 25.91
C TYR A 219 1.82 14.86 25.32
N THR A 220 1.01 15.64 26.04
CA THR A 220 -0.30 16.09 25.56
C THR A 220 -0.17 16.99 24.33
N VAL A 221 0.76 17.94 24.35
CA VAL A 221 1.09 18.79 23.20
C VAL A 221 1.52 17.95 22.00
N ASP A 222 2.46 17.03 22.18
CA ASP A 222 2.91 16.12 21.12
C ASP A 222 1.73 15.26 20.59
N LYS A 223 0.89 14.72 21.46
CA LYS A 223 -0.29 13.93 21.05
C LYS A 223 -1.30 14.75 20.26
N VAL A 224 -1.55 16.00 20.64
CA VAL A 224 -2.46 16.88 19.90
C VAL A 224 -1.84 17.30 18.57
N PHE A 225 -0.64 17.86 18.56
CA PHE A 225 0.00 18.38 17.35
C PHE A 225 0.47 17.30 16.39
N LEU A 226 1.20 16.30 16.89
CA LEU A 226 1.79 15.24 16.09
C LEU A 226 0.90 14.01 15.97
N GLY A 227 -0.07 13.79 16.86
CA GLY A 227 -1.04 12.71 16.72
C GLY A 227 -2.18 13.05 15.76
N ASN A 228 -2.57 14.33 15.67
CA ASN A 228 -3.62 14.76 14.75
C ASN A 228 -3.12 14.97 13.32
N ARG A 229 -3.63 14.15 12.40
CA ARG A 229 -3.27 14.18 10.98
C ARG A 229 -3.55 15.51 10.28
N TRP A 230 -4.64 16.18 10.64
CA TRP A 230 -4.98 17.48 10.06
C TRP A 230 -3.95 18.55 10.47
N LEU A 231 -3.56 18.57 11.75
CA LEU A 231 -2.55 19.51 12.25
C LEU A 231 -1.18 19.27 11.60
N ARG A 232 -0.75 18.02 11.44
CA ARG A 232 0.51 17.69 10.72
C ARG A 232 0.51 18.19 9.28
N LYS A 233 -0.63 18.09 8.58
CA LYS A 233 -0.77 18.59 7.20
C LYS A 233 -0.78 20.12 7.16
N ALA A 234 -1.50 20.77 8.07
CA ALA A 234 -1.62 22.23 8.13
C ALA A 234 -0.28 22.92 8.47
N THR A 235 0.50 22.31 9.36
CA THR A 235 1.82 22.82 9.77
C THR A 235 2.95 22.45 8.80
N GLY A 236 2.67 21.62 7.78
CA GLY A 236 3.68 21.17 6.82
C GLY A 236 4.66 20.14 7.36
N ILE A 237 4.43 19.60 8.56
CA ILE A 237 5.27 18.56 9.20
C ILE A 237 5.03 17.19 8.54
N GLN A 238 3.85 16.98 7.93
CA GLN A 238 3.54 15.73 7.24
C GLN A 238 4.52 15.49 6.07
N PRO A 239 5.27 14.38 6.07
CA PRO A 239 6.16 14.04 4.97
C PRO A 239 5.36 13.83 3.67
N LYS A 240 5.97 14.21 2.54
CA LYS A 240 5.41 14.02 1.21
C LYS A 240 6.17 12.93 0.49
N PHE A 241 5.45 11.94 -0.03
CA PHE A 241 6.04 10.91 -0.87
C PHE A 241 5.85 11.27 -2.34
N PRO A 242 6.93 11.41 -3.12
CA PRO A 242 6.82 11.58 -4.55
C PRO A 242 6.24 10.32 -5.18
N TYR A 243 5.06 10.42 -5.78
CA TYR A 243 4.39 9.30 -6.44
C TYR A 243 5.10 8.91 -7.74
N MET A 244 5.14 7.62 -8.00
CA MET A 244 5.63 7.01 -9.23
C MET A 244 4.46 6.33 -9.95
N VAL A 245 4.42 6.49 -11.27
CA VAL A 245 3.43 5.85 -12.14
C VAL A 245 4.18 5.11 -13.24
N ASP A 246 3.86 3.85 -13.44
CA ASP A 246 4.43 3.02 -14.50
C ASP A 246 3.35 2.16 -15.17
N SER A 247 3.77 1.36 -16.15
CA SER A 247 2.96 0.37 -16.84
C SER A 247 3.35 -1.04 -16.42
N PHE A 248 2.36 -1.86 -16.11
CA PHE A 248 2.52 -3.27 -15.76
C PHE A 248 3.28 -4.04 -16.84
N GLU A 249 2.87 -3.88 -18.09
CA GLU A 249 3.41 -4.59 -19.25
C GLU A 249 4.89 -4.23 -19.46
N ARG A 250 5.26 -2.95 -19.29
CA ARG A 250 6.64 -2.49 -19.41
C ARG A 250 7.55 -3.10 -18.36
N ARG A 251 7.09 -3.19 -17.11
CA ARG A 251 7.91 -3.70 -15.99
C ARG A 251 8.15 -5.19 -16.04
N TYR A 252 7.14 -5.98 -16.40
CA TYR A 252 7.32 -7.42 -16.50
C TYR A 252 8.22 -7.81 -17.68
N ILE A 253 8.23 -7.01 -18.76
CA ILE A 253 9.22 -7.17 -19.84
C ILE A 253 10.63 -6.96 -19.29
N LEU A 254 10.86 -5.87 -18.54
CA LEU A 254 12.17 -5.56 -17.95
C LEU A 254 12.65 -6.64 -16.96
N CYS A 255 11.78 -7.11 -16.05
CA CYS A 255 12.13 -8.19 -15.11
C CYS A 255 12.47 -9.53 -15.78
N CYS A 256 11.93 -9.80 -16.96
CA CYS A 256 12.26 -11.00 -17.73
C CYS A 256 13.61 -10.89 -18.45
N PHE A 257 14.00 -9.70 -18.91
CA PHE A 257 15.30 -9.49 -19.54
C PHE A 257 16.46 -9.51 -18.54
N SER A 258 16.23 -9.15 -17.28
CA SER A 258 17.24 -9.25 -16.21
C SER A 258 17.51 -10.69 -15.72
N ARG A 259 16.81 -11.69 -16.26
CA ARG A 259 16.98 -13.13 -15.95
C ARG A 259 17.48 -13.96 -17.14
N LEU A 260 17.81 -13.32 -18.27
CA LEU A 260 18.52 -13.92 -19.41
C LEU A 260 19.97 -13.43 -19.40
#